data_AF-A0AAW8UNN5-F1
#
_entry.id   AF-A0AAW8UNN5-F1
#
_cell.length_a   1.000
_cell.length_b   1.000
_cell.length_c   1.000
_cell.angle_alpha   90.00
_cell.angle_beta   90.00
_cell.angle_gamma   90.00
#
_symmetry.space_group_name_H-M   'P 1'
#
loop_
_entity.id
_entity.type
_entity.pdbx_description
1 polymer ?
#
loop_
_entity_poly.entity_id
_entity_poly.type
_entity_poly.pdbx_seq_one_letter_code
_entity_poly.pdbx_strand_id
1 'polypeptide(L)'
;MPDLVKFILVILAIWVVYQVFTTILFTLSQKAVAKRIKSGKMSDQQLANLYHAVARANQGSNFQAIFSYGLFYRSHAKQSDAIYELYRAEMAKRNLL
;
A
#
# COMPACT_ATOMS: atom_id res chain seq x y z
N MET A 1 9.43 34.22 17.08
CA MET A 1 9.67 32.82 17.55
C MET A 1 8.39 32.03 17.84
N PRO A 2 7.37 32.54 18.57
CA PRO A 2 6.16 31.75 18.85
C PRO A 2 5.33 31.42 17.60
N ASP A 3 5.35 32.28 16.59
CA ASP A 3 4.59 32.07 15.34
C ASP A 3 5.18 30.94 14.48
N LEU A 4 6.50 30.77 14.55
CA LEU A 4 7.21 29.70 13.83
C LEU A 4 6.92 28.34 14.46
N VAL A 5 6.81 28.28 15.79
CA VAL A 5 6.40 27.07 16.53
C VAL A 5 4.95 26.70 16.23
N LYS A 6 4.03 27.68 16.22
CA LYS A 6 2.62 27.45 15.84
C LYS A 6 2.49 26.94 14.41
N PHE A 7 3.26 27.51 13.47
CA PHE A 7 3.27 27.09 12.07
C PHE A 7 3.74 25.64 11.91
N ILE A 8 4.84 25.25 12.59
CA ILE A 8 5.32 23.86 12.60
C ILE A 8 4.24 22.91 13.16
N LEU A 9 3.57 23.28 14.26
CA LEU A 9 2.52 22.46 14.86
C LEU A 9 1.33 22.22 13.91
N VAL A 10 0.93 23.24 13.14
CA VAL A 10 -0.15 23.10 12.14
C VAL A 10 0.24 22.14 11.03
N ILE A 11 1.48 22.24 10.51
CA ILE A 11 1.98 21.30 9.50
C ILE A 11 2.00 19.87 10.05
N LEU A 12 2.44 19.71 11.29
CA LEU A 12 2.50 18.40 11.95
C LEU A 12 1.10 17.80 12.15
N ALA A 13 0.11 18.62 12.53
CA ALA A 13 -1.28 18.19 12.65
C ALA A 13 -1.88 17.76 11.31
N ILE A 14 -1.69 18.55 10.25
CA ILE A 14 -2.14 18.20 8.88
C ILE A 14 -1.48 16.89 8.44
N TRP A 15 -0.18 16.75 8.70
CA TRP A 15 0.56 15.54 8.36
C TRP A 15 0.01 14.31 9.09
N VAL A 16 -0.31 14.39 10.38
CA VAL A 16 -0.91 13.27 11.13
C VAL A 16 -2.29 12.91 10.57
N VAL A 17 -3.15 13.89 10.27
CA VAL A 17 -4.47 13.64 9.67
C VAL A 17 -4.34 12.95 8.31
N TYR A 18 -3.39 13.38 7.48
CA TYR A 18 -3.10 12.74 6.19
C TYR A 18 -2.67 11.27 6.35
N GLN A 19 -1.85 10.97 7.36
CA GLN A 19 -1.42 9.59 7.65
C GLN A 19 -2.57 8.68 8.09
N VAL A 20 -3.49 9.20 8.92
CA VAL A 20 -4.69 8.45 9.32
C VAL A 20 -5.58 8.17 8.12
N PHE A 21 -5.83 9.19 7.29
CA PHE A 21 -6.66 9.06 6.09
C PHE A 21 -6.11 8.03 5.10
N THR A 22 -4.81 8.08 4.81
CA THR A 22 -4.14 7.13 3.90
C THR A 22 -4.18 5.70 4.41
N THR A 23 -4.02 5.49 5.73
CA THR A 23 -4.14 4.15 6.36
C THR A 23 -5.54 3.55 6.16
N ILE A 24 -6.59 4.35 6.34
CA ILE A 24 -7.99 3.91 6.16
C ILE A 24 -8.25 3.55 4.70
N LEU A 25 -7.86 4.42 3.76
CA LEU A 25 -7.99 4.17 2.32
C LEU A 25 -7.28 2.88 1.90
N PHE A 26 -6.09 2.65 2.43
CA PHE A 26 -5.32 1.44 2.11
C PHE A 26 -6.02 0.17 2.62
N THR A 27 -6.54 0.19 3.84
CA THR A 27 -7.29 -0.94 4.41
C THR A 27 -8.52 -1.28 3.58
N LEU A 28 -9.24 -0.26 3.09
CA LEU A 28 -10.37 -0.43 2.18
C LEU A 28 -9.92 -1.00 0.83
N SER A 29 -8.80 -0.53 0.29
CA SER A 29 -8.20 -1.03 -0.94
C SER A 29 -7.85 -2.51 -0.84
N GLN A 30 -7.20 -2.95 0.25
CA GLN A 30 -6.90 -4.36 0.51
C GLN A 30 -8.15 -5.23 0.50
N LYS A 31 -9.21 -4.79 1.19
CA LYS A 31 -10.50 -5.51 1.20
C LYS A 31 -11.12 -5.60 -0.19
N ALA A 32 -11.03 -4.52 -0.97
CA ALA A 32 -11.52 -4.50 -2.35
C ALA A 32 -10.73 -5.46 -3.26
N VAL A 33 -9.40 -5.48 -3.15
CA VAL A 33 -8.53 -6.41 -3.88
C VAL A 33 -8.84 -7.86 -3.51
N ALA A 34 -8.91 -8.18 -2.21
CA ALA A 34 -9.26 -9.52 -1.74
C ALA A 34 -10.63 -9.97 -2.25
N LYS A 35 -11.63 -9.07 -2.25
CA LYS A 35 -12.97 -9.35 -2.81
C LYS A 35 -12.92 -9.59 -4.31
N ARG A 36 -12.13 -8.79 -5.05
CA ARG A 36 -11.98 -8.93 -6.51
C ARG A 36 -11.31 -10.24 -6.88
N ILE A 37 -10.25 -10.63 -6.17
CA ILE A 37 -9.58 -11.93 -6.32
C ILE A 37 -10.57 -13.07 -6.06
N LYS A 38 -11.25 -13.05 -4.90
CA LYS A 38 -12.25 -14.08 -4.54
C LYS A 38 -13.41 -14.19 -5.52
N SER A 39 -13.79 -13.10 -6.18
CA SER A 39 -14.88 -13.12 -7.15
C SER A 39 -14.57 -13.91 -8.42
N GLY A 40 -13.30 -14.31 -8.64
CA GLY A 40 -12.87 -15.03 -9.84
C GLY A 40 -12.90 -14.19 -11.12
N LYS A 41 -13.40 -12.94 -11.08
CA LYS A 41 -13.58 -12.06 -12.24
C LYS A 41 -12.29 -11.43 -12.77
N MET A 42 -11.13 -11.85 -12.29
CA MET A 42 -9.83 -11.36 -12.73
C MET A 42 -9.26 -12.35 -13.75
N SER A 43 -8.92 -11.89 -14.95
CA SER A 43 -8.24 -12.74 -15.93
C SER A 43 -6.80 -13.01 -15.52
N ASP A 44 -6.22 -14.08 -16.05
CA ASP A 44 -4.85 -14.49 -15.69
C ASP A 44 -3.82 -13.44 -16.10
N GLN A 45 -4.02 -12.77 -17.24
CA GLN A 45 -3.18 -11.66 -17.68
C GLN A 45 -3.29 -10.45 -16.75
N GLN A 46 -4.50 -10.14 -16.26
CA GLN A 46 -4.68 -9.07 -15.28
C GLN A 46 -4.01 -9.42 -13.94
N LEU A 47 -4.11 -10.68 -13.51
CA LEU A 47 -3.52 -11.17 -12.28
C LEU A 47 -1.99 -11.11 -12.33
N ALA A 48 -1.38 -11.60 -13.42
CA ALA A 48 0.06 -11.57 -13.62
C ALA A 48 0.61 -10.12 -13.69
N ASN A 49 -0.08 -9.23 -14.42
CA ASN A 49 0.30 -7.81 -14.48
C ASN A 49 0.28 -7.14 -13.10
N LEU A 50 -0.76 -7.40 -12.31
CA LEU A 50 -0.87 -6.85 -10.95
C LEU A 50 0.18 -7.43 -10.02
N TYR A 51 0.43 -8.74 -10.08
CA TYR A 51 1.50 -9.39 -9.32
C TYR A 51 2.87 -8.76 -9.60
N HIS A 52 3.24 -8.60 -10.88
CA HIS A 52 4.52 -7.98 -11.25
C HIS A 52 4.60 -6.50 -10.89
N ALA A 53 3.50 -5.75 -11.01
CA ALA A 53 3.45 -4.35 -10.62
C ALA A 53 3.72 -4.18 -9.11
N VAL A 54 3.08 -5.00 -8.27
CA VAL A 54 3.29 -4.98 -6.81
C VAL A 54 4.71 -5.48 -6.47
N ALA A 55 5.20 -6.52 -7.14
CA ALA A 55 6.57 -7.00 -6.95
C ALA A 55 7.62 -5.91 -7.21
N ARG A 56 7.47 -5.13 -8.30
CA ARG A 56 8.34 -3.98 -8.58
C ARG A 56 8.20 -2.87 -7.56
N ALA A 57 6.97 -2.59 -7.11
CA ALA A 57 6.73 -1.57 -6.08
C ALA A 57 7.38 -1.96 -4.74
N ASN A 58 7.36 -3.24 -4.38
CA ASN A 58 8.04 -3.79 -3.20
C ASN A 58 9.57 -3.76 -3.32
N GLN A 59 10.11 -3.81 -4.55
CA GLN A 59 11.55 -3.62 -4.81
C GLN A 59 11.95 -2.14 -4.87
N GLY A 60 10.99 -1.22 -4.85
CA GLY A 60 11.23 0.22 -4.82
C GLY A 60 12.06 0.63 -3.60
N SER A 61 12.94 1.61 -3.78
CA SER A 61 13.91 2.01 -2.75
C SER A 61 13.20 2.41 -1.45
N ASN A 62 13.65 1.80 -0.33
CA ASN A 62 13.15 2.08 1.01
C ASN A 62 13.13 3.59 1.34
N PHE A 63 14.02 4.38 0.73
CA PHE A 63 14.07 5.83 0.92
C PHE A 63 12.84 6.55 0.35
N GLN A 64 12.32 6.11 -0.81
CA GLN A 64 11.09 6.69 -1.36
C GLN A 64 9.89 6.37 -0.45
N ALA A 65 9.82 5.14 0.05
CA ALA A 65 8.77 4.75 1.00
C ALA A 65 8.86 5.53 2.33
N ILE A 66 10.07 5.75 2.85
CA ILE A 66 10.29 6.56 4.06
C ILE A 66 9.91 8.02 3.82
N PHE A 67 10.22 8.58 2.66
CA PHE A 67 9.90 9.98 2.36
C PHE A 67 8.40 10.19 2.09
N SER A 68 7.75 9.26 1.38
CA SER A 68 6.33 9.33 1.04
C SER A 68 5.41 8.96 2.21
N TYR A 69 5.83 8.03 3.07
CA TYR A 69 4.98 7.49 4.14
C TYR A 69 5.52 7.75 5.55
N GLY A 70 6.71 8.36 5.68
CA GLY A 70 7.27 8.79 6.97
C GLY A 70 7.39 7.68 7.99
N LEU A 71 6.92 7.94 9.21
CA LEU A 71 6.90 6.96 10.32
C LEU A 71 6.08 5.70 10.02
N PHE A 72 5.16 5.76 9.06
CA PHE A 72 4.29 4.65 8.70
C PHE A 72 4.83 3.80 7.54
N TYR A 73 6.05 4.06 7.04
CA TYR A 73 6.63 3.28 5.95
C TYR A 73 6.61 1.77 6.24
N ARG A 74 6.83 1.35 7.49
CA ARG A 74 6.75 -0.06 7.90
C ARG A 74 5.34 -0.62 7.80
N SER A 75 4.34 0.20 8.11
CA SER A 75 2.94 -0.18 7.97
C SER A 75 2.58 -0.35 6.50
N HIS A 76 2.98 0.60 5.65
CA HIS A 76 2.76 0.52 4.20
C HIS A 76 3.52 -0.64 3.55
N ALA A 77 4.76 -0.91 3.93
CA ALA A 77 5.54 -2.04 3.44
C ALA A 77 4.87 -3.37 3.81
N LYS A 78 4.50 -3.57 5.08
CA LYS A 78 3.76 -4.77 5.53
C LYS A 78 2.43 -4.94 4.78
N GLN A 79 1.76 -3.84 4.48
CA GLN A 79 0.48 -3.86 3.79
C GLN A 79 0.63 -4.13 2.28
N SER A 80 1.72 -3.68 1.65
CA SER A 80 2.08 -4.02 0.28
C SER A 80 2.46 -5.50 0.16
N ASP A 81 3.23 -6.03 1.12
CA ASP A 81 3.55 -7.46 1.23
C ASP A 81 2.28 -8.31 1.37
N ALA A 82 1.31 -7.87 2.16
CA ALA A 82 0.04 -8.58 2.30
C ALA A 82 -0.75 -8.66 0.98
N ILE A 83 -0.71 -7.59 0.16
CA ILE A 83 -1.34 -7.59 -1.18
C ILE A 83 -0.56 -8.50 -2.13
N TYR A 84 0.78 -8.45 -2.09
CA TYR A 84 1.64 -9.31 -2.89
C TYR A 84 1.35 -10.79 -2.62
N GLU A 85 1.26 -11.19 -1.35
CA GLU A 85 0.95 -12.57 -0.95
C GLU A 85 -0.46 -13.01 -1.40
N LEU A 86 -1.46 -12.10 -1.38
CA LEU A 86 -2.78 -12.39 -1.93
C LEU A 86 -2.73 -12.70 -3.44
N TYR A 87 -1.98 -11.91 -4.20
CA TYR A 87 -1.80 -12.15 -5.64
C TYR A 87 -1.00 -13.42 -5.90
N ARG A 88 0.07 -13.65 -5.15
CA ARG A 88 0.91 -14.86 -5.26
C ARG A 88 0.11 -16.13 -4.98
N ALA A 89 -0.71 -16.14 -3.93
CA ALA A 89 -1.57 -17.27 -3.59
C ALA A 89 -2.59 -17.57 -4.69
N GLU A 90 -3.15 -16.55 -5.34
CA GLU A 90 -4.07 -16.74 -6.47
C GLU A 90 -3.35 -17.23 -7.74
N MET A 91 -2.16 -16.70 -8.04
CA MET A 91 -1.33 -17.17 -9.15
C MET A 91 -0.94 -18.65 -8.98
N ALA A 92 -0.59 -19.06 -7.75
CA ALA A 92 -0.29 -20.45 -7.42
C ALA A 92 -1.49 -21.38 -7.67
N LYS A 93 -2.71 -20.98 -7.27
CA LYS A 93 -3.92 -21.76 -7.51
C LYS A 93 -4.23 -21.98 -8.99
N ARG A 94 -3.79 -21.06 -9.84
CA ARG A 94 -4.04 -21.08 -11.29
C ARG A 94 -2.86 -21.63 -12.10
N ASN A 95 -1.80 -22.11 -11.44
CA ASN A 95 -0.55 -22.58 -12.08
C ASN A 95 0.10 -21.52 -12.99
N LEU A 96 0.12 -20.27 -12.55
CA LEU A 96 0.70 -19.13 -13.29
C LEU A 96 2.06 -18.67 -12.74
N LEU A 97 2.62 -19.38 -11.76
CA LEU A 97 3.90 -19.08 -11.11
C LEU A 97 5.07 -19.79 -11.80
#